data_AF-A0A2K6RRZ3-F1
#
_entry.id   AF-A0A2K6RRZ3-F1
#
_cell.length_a   1.000
_cell.length_b   1.000
_cell.length_c   1.000
_cell.angle_alpha   90.00
_cell.angle_beta   90.00
_cell.angle_gamma   90.00
#
_symmetry.space_group_name_H-M   'P 1'
#
loop_
_entity.id
_entity.type
_entity.pdbx_description
1 polymer ?
#
loop_
_entity_poly.entity_id
_entity_poly.type
_entity_poly.pdbx_seq_one_letter_code
_entity_poly.pdbx_strand_id
1 'polypeptide(L)'
;MPAHPHSQAAAGSGCGARSGLRIFKDVSKKAKSGLMFVKLVNPCSGEGAIYLFTICLQQLFEVKVFKEKHHSCFINQSVQSRGLVHFATPVDPLFLLLHYLMKADKKGKFQPLDQVVVDNVFPNCILLLKLPELEKLLHHVTEEKEKDNKKHYKYSEKKTLKWLEEKSTAFFSGDQVSTDKEEDYILYAHGVISDYIPKELSNDLSKYLKLPEPSASLPNPPSKKIRFRGCSCRETHTV
;
A
#
# COMPACT_ATOMS: atom_id res chain seq x y z
N MET A 1 -19.29 64.03 26.17
CA MET A 1 -20.52 63.19 26.14
C MET A 1 -21.29 63.59 24.89
N PRO A 2 -21.76 62.70 23.99
CA PRO A 2 -22.23 61.32 24.20
C PRO A 2 -21.81 60.26 23.13
N ALA A 3 -22.23 59.02 23.39
CA ALA A 3 -22.62 57.90 22.50
C ALA A 3 -21.64 57.29 21.46
N HIS A 4 -21.06 56.15 21.85
CA HIS A 4 -20.72 55.05 20.95
C HIS A 4 -21.99 54.31 20.48
N PRO A 5 -22.02 53.82 19.22
CA PRO A 5 -22.72 52.59 18.88
C PRO A 5 -21.74 51.48 18.49
N HIS A 6 -22.06 50.28 18.98
CA HIS A 6 -21.54 48.99 18.54
C HIS A 6 -21.88 48.71 17.06
N SER A 7 -20.97 48.06 16.33
CA SER A 7 -21.30 46.90 15.48
C SER A 7 -20.03 46.18 15.02
N GLN A 8 -20.19 44.89 14.72
CA GLN A 8 -19.22 43.80 14.69
C GLN A 8 -18.43 43.63 13.39
N ALA A 9 -17.24 43.03 13.56
CA ALA A 9 -16.63 41.90 12.83
C ALA A 9 -16.74 41.78 11.29
N ALA A 10 -15.61 41.49 10.66
CA ALA A 10 -15.38 40.17 10.04
C ALA A 10 -13.91 39.98 9.66
N ALA A 11 -13.32 38.90 10.19
CA ALA A 11 -12.08 38.31 9.70
C ALA A 11 -12.34 37.59 8.37
N GLY A 12 -11.35 37.60 7.46
CA GLY A 12 -11.44 36.88 6.20
C GLY A 12 -10.08 36.50 5.64
N SER A 13 -9.64 35.26 5.91
CA SER A 13 -9.19 34.30 4.90
C SER A 13 -8.53 33.09 5.59
N GLY A 14 -9.36 32.21 6.18
CA GLY A 14 -8.92 30.89 6.60
C GLY A 14 -8.87 29.96 5.39
N CYS A 15 -7.68 29.55 4.98
CA CYS A 15 -7.49 28.47 4.01
C CYS A 15 -8.09 27.19 4.60
N GLY A 16 -9.24 26.75 4.06
CA GLY A 16 -9.97 25.58 4.56
C GLY A 16 -9.08 24.34 4.64
N ALA A 17 -8.91 23.82 5.86
CA ALA A 17 -8.17 22.59 6.10
C ALA A 17 -8.85 21.42 5.36
N ARG A 18 -8.11 20.75 4.48
CA ARG A 18 -8.57 19.52 3.82
C ARG A 18 -8.48 18.37 4.82
N SER A 19 -9.54 18.10 5.56
CA SER A 19 -9.72 16.85 6.31
C SER A 19 -10.02 15.72 5.32
N GLY A 20 -9.53 14.50 5.59
CA GLY A 20 -9.85 13.29 4.83
C GLY A 20 -10.28 12.20 5.78
N LEU A 21 -11.29 11.41 5.42
CA LEU A 21 -11.73 10.29 6.24
C LEU A 21 -10.64 9.20 6.22
N ARG A 22 -10.18 8.79 7.40
CA ARG A 22 -9.16 7.76 7.58
C ARG A 22 -9.76 6.60 8.33
N ILE A 23 -9.83 5.43 7.71
CA ILE A 23 -10.24 4.20 8.39
C ILE A 23 -8.95 3.54 8.88
N PHE A 24 -8.66 3.76 10.15
CA PHE A 24 -7.75 2.91 10.88
C PHE A 24 -8.60 1.79 11.47
N LYS A 25 -8.35 0.52 11.10
CA LYS A 25 -8.69 -0.58 12.03
C LYS A 25 -8.13 -0.18 13.39
N ASP A 26 -8.86 -0.44 14.46
CA ASP A 26 -8.79 0.11 15.84
C ASP A 26 -7.39 0.10 16.53
N VAL A 27 -6.37 0.66 15.87
CA VAL A 27 -4.99 0.89 16.34
C VAL A 27 -4.92 2.24 17.06
N SER A 28 -5.91 3.11 16.83
CA SER A 28 -5.92 4.50 17.28
C SER A 28 -6.32 4.71 18.74
N LYS A 29 -6.94 3.74 19.43
CA LYS A 29 -7.41 3.96 20.81
C LYS A 29 -6.28 4.05 21.86
N LYS A 30 -5.01 3.77 21.51
CA LYS A 30 -3.86 3.88 22.44
C LYS A 30 -2.60 4.60 21.94
N ALA A 31 -2.54 5.06 20.68
CA ALA A 31 -1.28 5.58 20.12
C ALA A 31 -1.40 7.07 19.76
N LYS A 32 -1.14 7.97 20.72
CA LYS A 32 -1.01 9.42 20.44
C LYS A 32 0.44 9.89 20.22
N SER A 33 1.47 9.04 20.30
CA SER A 33 2.87 9.44 20.05
C SER A 33 3.73 8.46 19.22
N GLY A 34 3.16 7.36 18.71
CA GLY A 34 3.93 6.27 18.10
C GLY A 34 3.67 6.00 16.61
N LEU A 35 2.96 6.88 15.90
CA LEU A 35 2.54 6.68 14.51
C LEU A 35 3.15 7.77 13.62
N MET A 36 3.82 7.38 12.54
CA MET A 36 4.44 8.32 11.60
C MET A 36 4.03 8.00 10.16
N PHE A 37 3.57 9.01 9.42
CA PHE A 37 3.42 8.90 7.98
C PHE A 37 4.76 9.14 7.31
N VAL A 38 5.17 8.23 6.44
CA VAL A 38 6.46 8.28 5.75
C VAL A 38 6.24 8.07 4.26
N LYS A 39 7.06 8.75 3.46
CA LYS A 39 7.12 8.50 2.02
C LYS A 39 8.23 7.50 1.76
N LEU A 40 7.87 6.35 1.18
CA LEU A 40 8.78 5.29 0.75
C LEU A 40 8.53 4.98 -0.73
N VAL A 41 9.40 4.16 -1.30
CA VAL A 41 9.23 3.67 -2.66
C VAL A 41 8.05 2.70 -2.76
N ASN A 42 7.25 2.82 -3.82
CA ASN A 42 6.33 1.79 -4.27
C ASN A 42 7.15 0.70 -4.98
N PRO A 43 7.11 -0.57 -4.54
CA PRO A 43 7.99 -1.61 -5.05
C PRO A 43 7.71 -2.00 -6.52
N CYS A 44 6.49 -1.79 -7.02
CA CYS A 44 6.13 -2.05 -8.41
C CYS A 44 6.58 -0.91 -9.34
N SER A 45 6.18 0.33 -9.04
CA SER A 45 6.42 1.47 -9.93
C SER A 45 7.76 2.18 -9.72
N GLY A 46 8.39 2.02 -8.55
CA GLY A 46 9.55 2.81 -8.14
C GLY A 46 9.23 4.26 -7.75
N GLU A 47 7.96 4.68 -7.82
CA GLU A 47 7.52 6.02 -7.44
C GLU A 47 7.29 6.15 -5.93
N GLY A 48 7.14 7.37 -5.43
CA GLY A 48 6.92 7.59 -4.01
C GLY A 48 5.47 7.34 -3.58
N ALA A 49 5.26 6.44 -2.63
CA ALA A 49 3.98 6.16 -1.99
C ALA A 49 4.01 6.50 -0.49
N ILE A 50 2.82 6.73 0.09
CA ILE A 50 2.67 7.04 1.50
C ILE A 50 2.41 5.75 2.29
N TYR A 51 3.19 5.59 3.36
CA TYR A 51 3.08 4.50 4.32
C TYR A 51 2.87 5.08 5.72
N LEU A 52 2.35 4.26 6.60
CA LEU A 52 2.21 4.54 8.01
C LEU A 52 3.07 3.53 8.79
N PHE A 53 3.98 4.03 9.61
CA PHE A 53 4.86 3.21 10.43
C PHE A 53 4.51 3.38 11.91
N THR A 54 4.40 2.26 12.63
CA THR A 54 4.22 2.27 14.09
C THR A 54 5.59 2.12 14.76
N ILE A 55 6.03 3.15 15.46
CA ILE A 55 7.35 3.15 16.13
C ILE A 55 7.40 2.09 17.24
N CYS A 56 6.34 2.00 18.04
CA CYS A 56 6.31 1.09 19.20
C CYS A 56 6.23 -0.39 18.81
N LEU A 57 5.51 -0.71 17.73
CA LEU A 57 5.31 -2.09 17.28
C LEU A 57 6.20 -2.46 16.09
N GLN A 58 6.91 -1.49 15.52
CA GLN A 58 7.73 -1.65 14.31
C GLN A 58 6.94 -2.31 13.17
N GLN A 59 5.70 -1.85 12.93
CA GLN A 59 4.86 -2.35 11.85
C GLN A 59 4.72 -1.32 10.75
N LEU A 60 4.61 -1.81 9.51
CA LEU A 60 4.43 -0.99 8.32
C LEU A 60 3.04 -1.24 7.72
N PHE A 61 2.36 -0.14 7.39
CA PHE A 61 1.07 -0.15 6.72
C PHE A 61 1.18 0.67 5.45
N GLU A 62 0.66 0.16 4.33
CA GLU A 62 0.46 0.99 3.14
C GLU A 62 -0.78 1.87 3.31
N VAL A 63 -0.76 3.07 2.72
CA VAL A 63 -1.92 3.97 2.74
C VAL A 63 -2.53 4.03 1.35
N LYS A 64 -3.67 3.36 1.15
CA LYS A 64 -4.43 3.43 -0.11
C LYS A 64 -5.53 4.48 -0.03
N VAL A 65 -5.81 5.16 -1.14
CA VAL A 65 -6.87 6.16 -1.24
C VAL A 65 -7.94 5.66 -2.19
N PHE A 66 -9.15 5.50 -1.68
CA PHE A 66 -10.33 5.26 -2.49
C PHE A 66 -10.98 6.59 -2.87
N LYS A 67 -11.20 6.76 -4.18
CA LYS A 67 -11.81 7.96 -4.76
C LYS A 67 -12.86 7.55 -5.78
N GLU A 68 -14.11 7.91 -5.51
CA GLU A 68 -15.23 7.68 -6.42
C GLU A 68 -15.82 9.03 -6.86
N LYS A 69 -16.31 9.12 -8.10
CA LYS A 69 -16.83 10.38 -8.67
C LYS A 69 -18.21 10.70 -8.08
N HIS A 70 -18.45 11.97 -7.72
CA HIS A 70 -19.70 12.46 -7.14
C HIS A 70 -19.98 11.98 -5.71
N HIS A 71 -18.94 11.78 -4.90
CA HIS A 71 -19.09 11.49 -3.48
C HIS A 71 -18.63 12.66 -2.62
N SER A 72 -19.45 12.98 -1.61
CA SER A 72 -19.12 13.88 -0.52
C SER A 72 -19.37 13.18 0.81
N CYS A 73 -18.50 13.40 1.79
CA CYS A 73 -18.75 12.92 3.14
C CYS A 73 -19.35 14.04 3.98
N PHE A 74 -20.47 13.78 4.65
CA PHE A 74 -20.90 14.61 5.78
C PHE A 74 -20.08 14.17 7.01
N ILE A 75 -19.23 15.06 7.51
CA ILE A 75 -18.42 14.83 8.71
C ILE A 75 -18.93 15.80 9.78
N ASN A 76 -19.72 15.28 10.72
CA ASN A 76 -20.43 16.06 11.73
C ASN A 76 -21.28 17.16 11.07
N GLN A 77 -20.95 18.42 11.30
CA GLN A 77 -21.63 19.60 10.74
C GLN A 77 -20.95 20.16 9.49
N SER A 78 -19.96 19.45 8.93
CA SER A 78 -19.21 19.89 7.75
C SER A 78 -19.40 18.96 6.56
N VAL A 79 -19.33 19.51 5.35
CA VAL A 79 -19.39 18.75 4.09
C VAL A 79 -18.01 18.70 3.46
N GLN A 80 -17.50 17.50 3.23
CA GLN A 80 -16.26 17.27 2.50
C GLN A 80 -16.57 16.89 1.05
N SER A 81 -16.37 17.84 0.13
CA SER A 81 -16.75 17.75 -1.29
C SER A 81 -16.05 16.69 -2.14
N ARG A 82 -15.11 15.91 -1.58
CA ARG A 82 -14.32 14.89 -2.32
C ARG A 82 -14.53 13.46 -1.85
N GLY A 83 -15.17 13.25 -0.70
CA GLY A 83 -15.49 11.93 -0.17
C GLY A 83 -14.33 10.92 -0.13
N LEU A 84 -13.08 11.38 0.02
CA LEU A 84 -11.90 10.50 -0.05
C LEU A 84 -11.82 9.63 1.20
N VAL A 85 -11.65 8.32 0.99
CA VAL A 85 -11.46 7.36 2.07
C VAL A 85 -10.04 6.82 2.02
N HIS A 86 -9.29 6.99 3.10
CA HIS A 86 -7.94 6.46 3.24
C HIS A 86 -7.99 5.16 4.05
N PHE A 87 -7.33 4.13 3.55
CA PHE A 87 -7.16 2.84 4.21
C PHE A 87 -5.70 2.66 4.59
N ALA A 88 -5.44 2.29 5.84
CA ALA A 88 -4.13 1.82 6.28
C ALA A 88 -4.17 0.30 6.43
N THR A 89 -3.58 -0.42 5.49
CA THR A 89 -3.55 -1.89 5.47
C THR A 89 -2.15 -2.39 5.77
N PRO A 90 -1.98 -3.44 6.60
CA PRO A 90 -0.67 -4.06 6.80
C PRO A 90 -0.08 -4.47 5.45
N VAL A 91 1.19 -4.18 5.23
CA VAL A 91 1.93 -4.59 4.03
C VAL A 91 3.04 -5.55 4.43
N ASP A 92 3.26 -6.59 3.63
CA ASP A 92 4.44 -7.44 3.82
C ASP A 92 5.70 -6.64 3.44
N PRO A 93 6.58 -6.33 4.42
CA PRO A 93 7.73 -5.47 4.19
C PRO A 93 8.75 -6.08 3.22
N LEU A 94 8.69 -7.39 2.97
CA LEU A 94 9.62 -8.06 2.06
C LEU A 94 9.49 -7.55 0.63
N PHE A 95 8.31 -7.10 0.19
CA PHE A 95 8.14 -6.45 -1.11
C PHE A 95 8.95 -5.14 -1.22
N LEU A 96 9.02 -4.34 -0.15
CA LEU A 96 9.82 -3.11 -0.16
C LEU A 96 11.31 -3.42 -0.08
N LEU A 97 11.72 -4.42 0.71
CA LEU A 97 13.12 -4.87 0.78
C LEU A 97 13.60 -5.42 -0.56
N LEU A 98 12.74 -6.17 -1.25
CA LEU A 98 12.99 -6.76 -2.56
C LEU A 98 13.38 -5.69 -3.59
N HIS A 99 12.71 -4.53 -3.59
CA HIS A 99 13.08 -3.40 -4.44
C HIS A 99 14.56 -2.99 -4.27
N TYR A 100 15.03 -2.84 -3.03
CA TYR A 100 16.42 -2.46 -2.74
C TYR A 100 17.41 -3.58 -3.04
N LEU A 101 17.04 -4.83 -2.76
CA LEU A 101 17.86 -6.01 -3.05
C LEU A 101 18.11 -6.15 -4.56
N MET A 102 17.07 -6.07 -5.38
CA MET A 102 17.19 -6.11 -6.84
C MET A 102 18.01 -4.93 -7.38
N LYS A 103 17.83 -3.74 -6.80
CA LYS A 103 18.62 -2.55 -7.15
C LYS A 103 20.11 -2.73 -6.83
N ALA A 104 20.44 -3.33 -5.69
CA ALA A 104 21.81 -3.59 -5.26
C ALA A 104 22.47 -4.73 -6.05
N ASP A 105 21.70 -5.72 -6.52
CA ASP A 105 22.20 -6.89 -7.25
C ASP A 105 22.72 -6.57 -8.65
N LYS A 106 22.43 -5.38 -9.20
CA LYS A 106 23.11 -4.87 -10.39
C LYS A 106 24.65 -4.87 -10.25
N LYS A 107 25.17 -4.87 -9.02
CA LYS A 107 26.60 -5.00 -8.72
C LYS A 107 27.07 -6.45 -8.56
N GLY A 108 26.16 -7.41 -8.39
CA GLY A 108 26.40 -8.84 -8.23
C GLY A 108 27.11 -9.26 -6.94
N LYS A 109 27.25 -8.36 -5.96
CA LYS A 109 28.05 -8.52 -4.74
C LYS A 109 27.20 -8.71 -3.49
N PHE A 110 27.69 -9.56 -2.59
CA PHE A 110 27.20 -9.67 -1.22
C PHE A 110 27.48 -8.38 -0.47
N GLN A 111 26.45 -7.79 0.12
CA GLN A 111 26.53 -6.51 0.83
C GLN A 111 25.77 -6.61 2.16
N PRO A 112 26.24 -5.94 3.22
CA PRO A 112 25.48 -5.85 4.45
C PRO A 112 24.21 -5.01 4.23
N LEU A 113 23.17 -5.29 5.01
CA LEU A 113 21.83 -4.77 4.73
C LEU A 113 21.74 -3.23 4.81
N ASP A 114 22.53 -2.61 5.68
CA ASP A 114 22.72 -1.16 5.82
C ASP A 114 23.27 -0.50 4.54
N GLN A 115 23.99 -1.24 3.70
CA GLN A 115 24.47 -0.77 2.40
C GLN A 115 23.51 -1.08 1.24
N VAL A 116 22.63 -2.06 1.42
CA VAL A 116 21.59 -2.41 0.43
C VAL A 116 20.43 -1.43 0.50
N VAL A 117 19.92 -1.13 1.71
CA VAL A 117 18.74 -0.29 1.93
C VAL A 117 19.14 1.19 2.02
N VAL A 118 19.54 1.76 0.88
CA VAL A 118 19.95 3.16 0.76
C VAL A 118 19.20 3.82 -0.38
N ASP A 119 18.54 4.94 -0.08
CA ASP A 119 17.85 5.74 -1.08
C ASP A 119 17.93 7.25 -0.78
N ASN A 120 18.48 8.01 -1.73
CA ASN A 120 18.61 9.46 -1.60
C ASN A 120 17.29 10.20 -1.86
N VAL A 121 16.39 9.60 -2.64
CA VAL A 121 15.07 10.17 -2.96
C VAL A 121 14.08 9.85 -1.84
N PHE A 122 14.20 8.66 -1.25
CA PHE A 122 13.34 8.17 -0.16
C PHE A 122 14.15 7.81 1.10
N PRO A 123 14.77 8.79 1.79
CA PRO A 123 15.70 8.53 2.90
C PRO A 123 15.09 7.80 4.09
N ASN A 124 13.76 7.79 4.23
CA ASN A 124 13.06 7.04 5.27
C ASN A 124 13.12 5.51 5.07
N CYS A 125 13.73 5.00 3.99
CA CYS A 125 13.96 3.57 3.77
C CYS A 125 14.71 2.90 4.93
N ILE A 126 15.53 3.65 5.67
CA ILE A 126 16.21 3.17 6.88
C ILE A 126 15.28 2.61 7.95
N LEU A 127 13.98 2.96 7.94
CA LEU A 127 13.00 2.41 8.87
C LEU A 127 12.72 0.93 8.62
N LEU A 128 12.95 0.43 7.41
CA LEU A 128 12.82 -0.99 7.09
C LEU A 128 13.85 -1.85 7.85
N LEU A 129 15.00 -1.27 8.20
CA LEU A 129 16.02 -1.93 9.01
C LEU A 129 15.62 -2.10 10.49
N LYS A 130 14.57 -1.38 10.92
CA LYS A 130 14.04 -1.45 12.29
C LYS A 130 12.92 -2.49 12.43
N LEU A 131 12.59 -3.22 11.37
CA LEU A 131 11.53 -4.22 11.42
C LEU A 131 12.01 -5.47 12.18
N PRO A 132 11.14 -6.13 12.95
CA PRO A 132 11.50 -7.35 13.68
C PRO A 132 11.75 -8.50 12.70
N GLU A 133 12.55 -9.47 13.14
CA GLU A 133 12.77 -10.75 12.43
C GLU A 133 13.26 -10.61 10.97
N LEU A 134 13.95 -9.51 10.68
CA LEU A 134 14.38 -9.15 9.33
C LEU A 134 15.23 -10.23 8.66
N GLU A 135 16.08 -10.92 9.42
CA GLU A 135 16.88 -12.04 8.92
C GLU A 135 16.01 -13.19 8.38
N LYS A 136 14.94 -13.55 9.10
CA LYS A 136 14.01 -14.60 8.67
C LYS A 136 13.28 -14.20 7.40
N LEU A 137 12.87 -12.93 7.31
CA LEU A 137 12.23 -12.39 6.11
C LEU A 137 13.19 -12.45 4.91
N LEU A 138 14.41 -11.95 5.07
CA LEU A 138 15.41 -11.90 4.01
C LEU A 138 15.80 -13.28 3.48
N HIS A 139 15.78 -14.31 4.34
CA HIS A 139 16.11 -15.68 3.94
C HIS A 139 15.31 -16.19 2.73
N HIS A 140 14.08 -15.71 2.57
CA HIS A 140 13.16 -16.11 1.50
C HIS A 140 13.54 -15.56 0.12
N VAL A 141 14.37 -14.51 0.05
CA VAL A 141 14.67 -13.81 -1.22
C VAL A 141 16.16 -13.57 -1.43
N THR A 142 17.01 -14.00 -0.49
CA THR A 142 18.47 -13.73 -0.54
C THR A 142 19.33 -14.97 -0.34
N GLU A 143 20.52 -14.93 -0.93
CA GLU A 143 21.68 -15.71 -0.51
C GLU A 143 22.39 -14.98 0.62
N GLU A 144 22.78 -15.72 1.65
CA GLU A 144 23.41 -15.19 2.85
C GLU A 144 24.85 -15.70 2.96
N LYS A 145 25.77 -14.80 3.31
CA LYS A 145 27.13 -15.15 3.71
C LYS A 145 27.45 -14.44 5.00
N GLU A 146 28.17 -15.12 5.87
CA GLU A 146 28.65 -14.54 7.10
C GLU A 146 30.15 -14.31 7.00
N LYS A 147 30.59 -13.08 7.27
CA LYS A 147 31.99 -12.70 7.34
C LYS A 147 32.17 -11.73 8.49
N ASP A 148 33.17 -11.96 9.33
CA ASP A 148 33.49 -11.11 10.49
C ASP A 148 32.29 -10.92 11.43
N ASN A 149 31.50 -11.98 11.67
CA ASN A 149 30.27 -11.96 12.48
C ASN A 149 29.20 -10.97 11.96
N LYS A 150 29.29 -10.57 10.68
CA LYS A 150 28.32 -9.73 9.99
C LYS A 150 27.73 -10.49 8.79
N LYS A 151 26.39 -10.54 8.73
CA LYS A 151 25.67 -11.11 7.58
C LYS A 151 25.71 -10.17 6.39
N HIS A 152 25.95 -10.76 5.24
CA HIS A 152 25.94 -10.11 3.94
C HIS A 152 24.91 -10.82 3.07
N TYR A 153 24.12 -10.03 2.36
CA TYR A 153 22.98 -10.49 1.57
C TYR A 153 23.24 -10.21 0.10
N LYS A 154 22.77 -11.12 -0.75
CA LYS A 154 22.69 -10.95 -2.19
C LYS A 154 21.31 -11.42 -2.65
N TYR A 155 20.68 -10.70 -3.58
CA TYR A 155 19.41 -11.11 -4.16
C TYR A 155 19.50 -12.49 -4.80
N SER A 156 18.45 -13.30 -4.66
CA SER A 156 18.32 -14.60 -5.30
C SER A 156 16.98 -14.70 -6.01
N GLU A 157 17.03 -14.67 -7.34
CA GLU A 157 15.85 -14.80 -8.20
C GLU A 157 15.09 -16.10 -7.94
N LYS A 158 15.83 -17.23 -7.87
CA LYS A 158 15.26 -18.56 -7.60
C LYS A 158 14.47 -18.60 -6.30
N LYS A 159 15.05 -18.09 -5.20
CA LYS A 159 14.37 -18.05 -3.91
C LYS A 159 13.15 -17.13 -3.95
N THR A 160 13.28 -15.99 -4.62
CA THR A 160 12.19 -15.02 -4.78
C THR A 160 10.99 -15.60 -5.53
N LEU A 161 11.22 -16.30 -6.65
CA LEU A 161 10.14 -16.96 -7.39
C LEU A 161 9.42 -18.01 -6.54
N LYS A 162 10.17 -18.82 -5.77
CA LYS A 162 9.58 -19.78 -4.84
C LYS A 162 8.74 -19.08 -3.76
N TRP A 163 9.25 -18.02 -3.15
CA TRP A 163 8.51 -17.25 -2.16
C TRP A 163 7.23 -16.63 -2.74
N LEU A 164 7.27 -16.12 -3.98
CA LEU A 164 6.10 -15.57 -4.66
C LEU A 164 5.07 -16.65 -5.02
N GLU A 165 5.49 -17.85 -5.41
CA GLU A 165 4.60 -19.00 -5.59
C GLU A 165 3.86 -19.36 -4.29
N GLU A 166 4.59 -19.43 -3.17
CA GLU A 166 4.01 -19.66 -1.85
C GLU A 166 3.02 -18.54 -1.47
N LYS A 167 3.31 -17.28 -1.84
CA LYS A 167 2.38 -16.15 -1.63
C LYS A 167 1.12 -16.26 -2.48
N SER A 168 1.23 -16.67 -3.74
CA SER A 168 0.07 -16.83 -4.65
C SER A 168 -0.89 -17.92 -4.15
N THR A 169 -0.34 -19.02 -3.64
CA THR A 169 -1.12 -20.18 -3.16
C THR A 169 -1.72 -19.95 -1.77
N ALA A 170 -1.07 -19.16 -0.91
CA ALA A 170 -1.55 -18.86 0.44
C ALA A 170 -2.90 -18.11 0.49
N PHE A 171 -3.34 -17.47 -0.60
CA PHE A 171 -4.65 -16.82 -0.66
C PHE A 171 -5.84 -17.78 -0.53
N PHE A 172 -5.64 -19.09 -0.79
CA PHE A 172 -6.73 -20.05 -1.00
C PHE A 172 -6.66 -21.30 -0.14
N SER A 173 -5.80 -21.36 0.88
CA SER A 173 -5.66 -22.54 1.77
C SER A 173 -6.88 -22.82 2.67
N GLY A 174 -8.04 -22.21 2.39
CA GLY A 174 -9.32 -22.48 3.04
C GLY A 174 -10.33 -23.05 2.04
N ASP A 175 -10.72 -24.30 2.30
CA ASP A 175 -11.72 -25.14 1.60
C ASP A 175 -11.33 -25.86 0.30
N GLN A 176 -11.91 -27.06 0.15
CA GLN A 176 -11.80 -28.00 -0.97
C GLN A 176 -12.35 -27.36 -2.26
N VAL A 177 -11.54 -26.55 -2.92
CA VAL A 177 -11.86 -25.98 -4.23
C VAL A 177 -11.65 -27.06 -5.29
N SER A 178 -12.69 -27.34 -6.08
CA SER A 178 -12.58 -28.18 -7.28
C SER A 178 -11.46 -27.67 -8.20
N THR A 179 -10.65 -28.56 -8.75
CA THR A 179 -9.50 -28.25 -9.64
C THR A 179 -9.80 -27.23 -10.73
N ASP A 180 -11.03 -27.21 -11.26
CA ASP A 180 -11.46 -26.30 -12.34
C ASP A 180 -11.50 -24.81 -11.94
N LYS A 181 -11.37 -24.47 -10.66
CA LYS A 181 -11.37 -23.08 -10.15
C LYS A 181 -10.00 -22.63 -9.63
N GLU A 182 -9.08 -23.56 -9.42
CA GLU A 182 -7.77 -23.29 -8.82
C GLU A 182 -6.92 -22.39 -9.72
N GLU A 183 -6.95 -22.63 -11.04
CA GLU A 183 -6.21 -21.82 -12.03
C GLU A 183 -6.68 -20.36 -12.05
N ASP A 184 -8.00 -20.11 -12.02
CA ASP A 184 -8.58 -18.76 -11.97
C ASP A 184 -8.16 -17.99 -10.71
N TYR A 185 -8.10 -18.70 -9.58
CA TYR A 185 -7.67 -18.13 -8.30
C TYR A 185 -6.19 -17.79 -8.30
N ILE A 186 -5.33 -18.67 -8.84
CA ILE A 186 -3.91 -18.40 -8.99
C ILE A 186 -3.70 -17.21 -9.93
N LEU A 187 -4.45 -17.12 -11.04
CA LEU A 187 -4.40 -15.97 -11.96
C LEU A 187 -4.80 -14.67 -11.26
N TYR A 188 -5.86 -14.70 -10.44
CA TYR A 188 -6.26 -13.55 -9.64
C TYR A 188 -5.18 -13.15 -8.62
N ALA A 189 -4.59 -14.11 -7.89
CA ALA A 189 -3.53 -13.84 -6.94
C ALA A 189 -2.27 -13.29 -7.61
N HIS A 190 -1.90 -13.81 -8.78
CA HIS A 190 -0.83 -13.25 -9.61
C HIS A 190 -1.11 -11.78 -9.94
N GLY A 191 -2.34 -11.44 -10.35
CA GLY A 191 -2.76 -10.06 -10.58
C GLY A 191 -2.57 -9.18 -9.35
N VAL A 192 -3.03 -9.62 -8.18
CA VAL A 192 -2.86 -8.87 -6.91
C VAL A 192 -1.39 -8.69 -6.55
N ILE A 193 -0.55 -9.72 -6.70
CA ILE A 193 0.88 -9.67 -6.40
C ILE A 193 1.63 -8.77 -7.38
N SER A 194 1.21 -8.73 -8.65
CA SER A 194 1.84 -7.92 -9.70
C SER A 194 1.86 -6.41 -9.37
N ASP A 195 0.89 -5.93 -8.57
CA ASP A 195 0.85 -4.56 -8.07
C ASP A 195 1.96 -4.22 -7.05
N TYR A 196 2.69 -5.24 -6.56
CA TYR A 196 3.75 -5.10 -5.54
C TYR A 196 5.14 -5.52 -6.04
N ILE A 197 5.27 -5.97 -7.29
CA ILE A 197 6.56 -6.39 -7.87
C ILE A 197 6.82 -5.72 -9.23
N PRO A 198 8.09 -5.56 -9.63
CA PRO A 198 8.43 -5.06 -10.96
C PRO A 198 7.85 -5.95 -12.08
N LYS A 199 7.59 -5.34 -13.24
CA LYS A 199 6.97 -6.02 -14.39
C LYS A 199 7.77 -7.24 -14.85
N GLU A 200 9.10 -7.14 -14.83
CA GLU A 200 10.00 -8.23 -15.20
C GLU A 200 9.75 -9.46 -14.32
N LEU A 201 9.73 -9.27 -12.99
CA LEU A 201 9.50 -10.35 -12.03
C LEU A 201 8.07 -10.90 -12.12
N SER A 202 7.08 -10.07 -12.44
CA SER A 202 5.70 -10.52 -12.67
C SER A 202 5.60 -11.46 -13.87
N ASN A 203 6.33 -11.17 -14.96
CA ASN A 203 6.38 -12.03 -16.14
C ASN A 203 7.07 -13.37 -15.82
N ASP A 204 8.16 -13.33 -15.07
CA ASP A 204 8.89 -14.55 -14.70
C ASP A 204 8.08 -15.42 -13.73
N LEU A 205 7.34 -14.81 -12.80
CA LEU A 205 6.37 -15.50 -11.96
C LEU A 205 5.26 -16.17 -12.79
N SER A 206 4.73 -15.49 -13.80
CA SER A 206 3.69 -16.06 -14.68
C SER A 206 4.18 -17.31 -15.40
N LYS A 207 5.43 -17.28 -15.91
CA LYS A 207 6.06 -18.45 -16.55
C LYS A 207 6.33 -19.57 -15.55
N TYR A 208 6.81 -19.20 -14.36
CA TYR A 208 7.14 -20.16 -13.30
C TYR A 208 5.89 -20.92 -12.82
N LEU A 209 4.76 -20.22 -12.69
CA LEU A 209 3.45 -20.80 -12.34
C LEU A 209 2.76 -21.50 -13.53
N LYS A 210 3.32 -21.44 -14.74
CA LYS A 210 2.75 -21.99 -15.98
C LYS A 210 1.32 -21.48 -16.26
N LEU A 211 1.07 -20.21 -15.98
CA LEU A 211 -0.24 -19.61 -16.23
C LEU A 211 -0.53 -19.52 -17.73
N PRO A 212 -1.80 -19.63 -18.17
CA PRO A 212 -2.18 -19.42 -19.55
C PRO A 212 -1.71 -18.04 -20.02
N GLU A 213 -1.12 -17.94 -21.22
CA GLU A 213 -0.85 -16.63 -21.80
C GLU A 213 -2.17 -15.84 -21.90
N PRO A 214 -2.18 -14.54 -21.56
CA PRO A 214 -3.40 -13.76 -21.60
C PRO A 214 -3.91 -13.71 -23.04
N SER A 215 -4.96 -14.47 -23.33
CA SER A 215 -5.74 -14.30 -24.55
C SER A 215 -6.28 -12.87 -24.54
N ALA A 216 -6.15 -12.20 -25.68
CA ALA A 216 -6.46 -10.78 -25.81
C ALA A 216 -7.86 -10.45 -25.25
N SER A 217 -7.88 -9.55 -24.25
CA SER A 217 -9.03 -8.81 -23.71
C SER A 217 -10.33 -9.59 -23.47
N LEU A 218 -10.55 -10.05 -22.24
CA LEU A 218 -11.91 -10.18 -21.71
C LEU A 218 -12.42 -8.82 -21.24
N PRO A 219 -13.68 -8.45 -21.56
CA PRO A 219 -14.25 -7.18 -21.13
C PRO A 219 -14.37 -7.14 -19.61
N ASN A 220 -14.03 -6.00 -19.01
CA ASN A 220 -14.24 -5.74 -17.58
C ASN A 220 -15.61 -6.24 -17.13
N PRO A 221 -15.73 -6.93 -15.98
CA PRO A 221 -17.03 -7.36 -15.48
C PRO A 221 -17.94 -6.13 -15.35
N PRO A 222 -19.24 -6.24 -15.74
CA PRO A 222 -20.13 -5.11 -15.72
C PRO A 222 -20.20 -4.57 -14.30
N SER A 223 -19.77 -3.31 -14.12
CA SER A 223 -20.04 -2.58 -12.89
C SER A 223 -21.54 -2.67 -12.66
N LYS A 224 -21.96 -3.33 -11.57
CA LYS A 224 -23.37 -3.36 -11.16
C LYS A 224 -23.82 -1.92 -10.93
N LYS A 225 -24.37 -1.28 -11.97
CA LYS A 225 -25.14 -0.05 -11.85
C LYS A 225 -26.39 -0.40 -11.08
N ILE A 226 -26.36 -0.25 -9.76
CA ILE A 226 -27.58 -0.14 -8.98
C ILE A 226 -28.25 1.15 -9.45
N ARG A 227 -29.28 0.98 -10.27
CA ARG A 227 -30.14 2.06 -10.75
C ARG A 227 -30.99 2.51 -9.57
N PHE A 228 -30.51 3.47 -8.78
CA PHE A 228 -31.38 4.17 -7.84
C PHE A 228 -32.44 4.91 -8.65
N ARG A 229 -33.70 4.49 -8.52
CA ARG A 229 -34.84 5.29 -8.95
C ARG A 229 -34.80 6.57 -8.11
N GLY A 230 -34.63 7.71 -8.77
CA GLY A 230 -34.51 9.00 -8.10
C GLY A 230 -35.74 9.28 -7.23
N CYS A 231 -35.51 9.50 -5.94
CA CYS A 231 -36.43 10.30 -5.14
C CYS A 231 -36.08 11.77 -5.43
N SER A 232 -36.99 12.45 -6.11
CA SER A 232 -36.96 13.90 -6.30
C SER A 232 -37.00 14.58 -4.93
N CYS A 233 -35.87 15.15 -4.50
CA CYS A 233 -35.86 16.11 -3.41
C CYS A 233 -36.13 17.48 -4.03
N ARG A 234 -37.33 18.00 -3.76
CA ARG A 234 -37.80 19.30 -4.20
C ARG A 234 -36.98 20.38 -3.47
N GLU A 235 -36.20 21.16 -4.20
CA GLU A 235 -35.54 22.35 -3.66
C GLU A 235 -36.62 23.40 -3.34
N THR A 236 -36.84 23.70 -2.07
CA THR A 236 -37.54 24.94 -1.68
C THR A 236 -36.50 26.03 -1.51
N HIS A 237 -36.41 26.93 -2.49
CA HIS A 237 -35.87 28.26 -2.28
C HIS A 237 -36.86 29.04 -1.42
N THR A 238 -36.39 29.56 -0.28
CA THR A 238 -37.08 30.64 0.42
C THR A 238 -36.25 31.90 0.21
N VAL A 239 -36.95 32.94 -0.25
CA VAL A 239 -36.49 34.31 -0.51
C VAL A 239 -35.88 34.95 0.73
#